data_AF-A0A7S2TI17-F1
#
_entry.id   AF-A0A7S2TI17-F1
#
_cell.length_a   1.000
_cell.length_b   1.000
_cell.length_c   1.000
_cell.angle_alpha   90.00
_cell.angle_beta   90.00
_cell.angle_gamma   90.00
#
_symmetry.space_group_name_H-M   'P 1'
#
loop_
_entity.id
_entity.type
_entity.pdbx_description
1 polymer ?
#
loop_
_entity_poly.entity_id
_entity_poly.type
_entity_poly.pdbx_seq_one_letter_code
_entity_poly.pdbx_strand_id
1 'polypeptide(L)'
;NPFLLKTFQNFPNILKLGNEVPPGSPKMTAVPPKKSKVVSSLSAAKVDLIEPLDGEVVLVMKDKCALDPDPAVLKRLLSPADSEDEEQRKARIQINGMVIRKHFYQLTQLFLLPFEHYFEYETEQNAHLGSNWNPYLVLPSLPRFDEAKFLASVRNHVDQFPVKGLKINAIQRKKRLMGLYQRFLRGPNFIPWFSHQQDIAKVRMKQHMRSRLCQLKGDLFLRLVCHVSLRKARLVRERAQRYYDSVKARPVADKELLDAIQDHLNTLDSLLPPTSKAPTRPKNKNTQRPYSR
;
A
#
# COMPACT_ATOMS: atom_id res chain seq x y z
N ASN A 1 -22.64 16.05 -35.12
CA ASN A 1 -23.72 15.33 -34.41
C ASN A 1 -23.68 15.70 -32.92
N PRO A 2 -24.69 16.40 -32.36
CA PRO A 2 -24.70 16.85 -30.96
C PRO A 2 -24.74 15.70 -29.93
N PHE A 3 -25.21 14.51 -30.30
CA PHE A 3 -25.18 13.34 -29.42
C PHE A 3 -23.76 12.83 -29.20
N LEU A 4 -22.92 12.84 -30.26
CA LEU A 4 -21.50 12.49 -30.16
C LEU A 4 -20.73 13.46 -29.25
N LEU A 5 -21.08 14.75 -29.27
CA LEU A 5 -20.46 15.75 -28.41
C LEU A 5 -20.77 15.54 -26.92
N LYS A 6 -21.99 15.08 -26.58
CA LYS A 6 -22.33 14.72 -25.19
C LYS A 6 -21.59 13.46 -24.75
N THR A 7 -21.42 12.47 -25.62
CA THR A 7 -20.65 11.26 -25.28
C THR A 7 -19.18 11.57 -25.01
N PHE A 8 -18.57 12.52 -25.74
CA PHE A 8 -17.17 12.93 -25.51
C PHE A 8 -16.90 13.54 -24.13
N GLN A 9 -17.92 14.07 -23.44
CA GLN A 9 -17.75 14.58 -22.06
C GLN A 9 -17.43 13.48 -21.03
N ASN A 10 -17.79 12.23 -21.36
CA ASN A 10 -17.54 11.06 -20.51
C ASN A 10 -16.19 10.40 -20.79
N PHE A 11 -15.52 10.74 -21.88
CA PHE A 11 -14.18 10.20 -22.18
C PHE A 11 -13.10 11.05 -21.50
N PRO A 12 -12.21 10.45 -20.70
CA PRO A 12 -11.17 11.19 -19.98
C PRO A 12 -10.07 11.74 -20.92
N ASN A 13 -9.80 11.04 -22.02
CA ASN A 13 -8.80 11.40 -23.01
C ASN A 13 -9.44 11.36 -24.40
N ILE A 14 -9.21 12.39 -25.21
CA ILE A 14 -9.75 12.51 -26.56
C ILE A 14 -8.57 12.74 -27.52
N LEU A 15 -8.42 11.86 -28.50
CA LEU A 15 -7.51 12.07 -29.62
C LEU A 15 -8.22 12.90 -30.69
N LYS A 16 -7.67 14.07 -30.99
CA LYS A 16 -8.13 14.91 -32.08
C LYS A 16 -7.16 14.77 -33.24
N LEU A 17 -7.58 14.05 -34.28
CA LEU A 17 -6.89 14.02 -35.56
C LEU A 17 -7.17 15.35 -36.31
N GLY A 18 -6.17 15.82 -37.05
CA GLY A 18 -6.09 17.15 -37.65
C GLY A 18 -7.24 17.49 -38.59
N ASN A 19 -7.40 18.79 -38.82
CA ASN A 19 -8.29 19.32 -39.84
C ASN A 19 -7.68 19.05 -41.22
N GLU A 20 -7.83 17.84 -41.76
CA GLU A 20 -7.57 17.65 -43.18
C GLU A 20 -8.60 18.46 -43.98
N VAL A 21 -8.13 19.52 -44.63
CA VAL A 21 -8.85 20.08 -45.78
C VAL A 21 -8.65 19.07 -46.90
N PRO A 22 -9.72 18.43 -47.41
CA PRO A 22 -9.58 17.43 -48.47
C PRO A 22 -8.88 18.04 -49.70
N PRO A 23 -7.95 17.31 -50.34
CA PRO A 23 -7.37 17.75 -51.60
C PRO A 23 -8.48 17.76 -52.66
N GLY A 24 -8.98 18.96 -52.98
CA GLY A 24 -10.07 19.14 -53.95
C GLY A 24 -11.11 20.21 -53.60
N SER A 25 -11.04 20.85 -52.42
CA SER A 25 -11.92 22.00 -52.17
C SER A 25 -11.45 23.24 -52.95
N PRO A 26 -12.34 23.92 -53.70
CA PRO A 26 -11.95 25.07 -54.50
C PRO A 26 -11.46 26.20 -53.60
N LYS A 27 -10.35 26.84 -54.00
CA LYS A 27 -9.78 28.04 -53.37
C LYS A 27 -10.85 29.13 -53.29
N MET A 28 -11.59 29.20 -52.19
CA MET A 28 -12.31 30.40 -51.80
C MET A 28 -11.42 31.19 -50.84
N THR A 29 -11.22 32.43 -51.25
CA THR A 29 -10.53 33.54 -50.62
C THR A 29 -10.50 33.51 -49.09
N ALA A 30 -9.33 33.90 -48.57
CA ALA A 30 -9.01 34.04 -47.15
C ALA A 30 -10.11 34.79 -46.37
N VAL A 31 -10.85 34.03 -45.57
CA VAL A 31 -11.59 34.54 -44.41
C VAL A 31 -10.98 33.84 -43.19
N PRO A 32 -10.57 34.57 -42.14
CA PRO A 32 -9.96 33.95 -40.96
C PRO A 32 -10.95 32.94 -40.36
N PRO A 33 -10.52 31.70 -40.02
CA PRO A 33 -11.44 30.70 -39.53
C PRO A 33 -11.97 31.14 -38.17
N LYS A 34 -13.27 31.43 -38.11
CA LYS A 34 -14.02 31.59 -36.86
C LYS A 34 -13.69 30.38 -35.99
N LYS A 35 -13.12 30.62 -34.80
CA LYS A 35 -12.83 29.62 -33.77
C LYS A 35 -13.99 28.62 -33.70
N SER A 36 -13.74 27.36 -34.07
CA SER A 36 -14.79 26.36 -34.08
C SER A 36 -15.34 26.23 -32.66
N LYS A 37 -16.68 26.19 -32.52
CA LYS A 37 -17.39 26.08 -31.23
C LYS A 37 -16.93 24.89 -30.37
N VAL A 38 -16.23 23.92 -30.98
CA VAL A 38 -15.62 22.76 -30.31
C VAL A 38 -14.46 23.17 -29.39
N VAL A 39 -13.66 24.18 -29.78
CA VAL A 39 -12.51 24.65 -28.97
C VAL A 39 -13.00 25.37 -27.72
N SER A 40 -14.08 26.16 -27.81
CA SER A 40 -14.60 26.94 -26.68
C SER A 40 -15.31 26.09 -25.61
N SER A 41 -15.93 24.97 -25.98
CA SER A 41 -16.61 24.10 -25.01
C SER A 41 -15.65 23.19 -24.24
N LEU A 42 -14.49 22.85 -24.83
CA LEU A 42 -13.46 22.03 -24.20
C LEU A 42 -12.42 22.87 -23.46
N SER A 43 -12.14 24.10 -23.90
CA SER A 43 -11.21 25.02 -23.20
C SER A 43 -11.75 25.60 -21.89
N ALA A 44 -13.06 25.52 -21.67
CA ALA A 44 -13.70 25.91 -20.40
C ALA A 44 -13.45 24.88 -19.28
N ALA A 45 -13.20 23.62 -19.62
CA ALA A 45 -12.67 22.63 -18.69
C ALA A 45 -11.14 22.79 -18.61
N LYS A 46 -10.54 22.60 -17.43
CA LYS A 46 -9.08 22.67 -17.22
C LYS A 46 -8.36 21.50 -17.92
N VAL A 47 -8.33 21.53 -19.24
CA VAL A 47 -7.81 20.49 -20.11
C VAL A 47 -6.33 20.77 -20.40
N ASP A 48 -5.48 19.74 -20.27
CA ASP A 48 -4.12 19.81 -20.78
C ASP A 48 -4.11 19.33 -22.25
N LEU A 49 -3.57 20.17 -23.13
CA LEU A 49 -3.40 19.89 -24.56
C LEU A 49 -1.94 19.47 -24.79
N ILE A 50 -1.73 18.27 -25.32
CA ILE A 50 -0.42 17.85 -25.82
C ILE A 50 -0.48 17.88 -27.35
N GLU A 51 0.26 18.81 -27.95
CA GLU A 51 0.46 18.87 -29.40
C GLU A 51 1.65 17.97 -29.78
N PRO A 52 1.50 17.04 -30.73
CA PRO A 52 2.60 16.25 -31.27
C PRO A 52 3.43 17.11 -32.23
N LEU A 53 4.66 16.69 -32.50
CA LEU A 53 5.64 17.39 -33.34
C LEU A 53 5.13 17.71 -34.75
N ASP A 54 4.17 16.95 -35.28
CA ASP A 54 3.68 17.10 -36.66
C ASP A 54 2.31 17.79 -36.76
N GLY A 55 1.75 18.32 -35.67
CA GLY A 55 0.51 19.12 -35.70
C GLY A 55 -0.78 18.37 -36.08
N GLU A 56 -0.69 17.10 -36.51
CA GLU A 56 -1.83 16.31 -36.99
C GLU A 56 -2.62 15.58 -35.90
N VAL A 57 -2.11 15.38 -34.68
CA VAL A 57 -2.79 14.56 -33.65
C VAL A 57 -2.79 15.18 -32.26
N VAL A 58 -3.71 16.08 -31.96
CA VAL A 58 -3.78 16.72 -30.64
C VAL A 58 -4.43 15.78 -29.61
N LEU A 59 -3.71 15.43 -28.54
CA LEU A 59 -4.27 14.68 -27.42
C LEU A 59 -4.82 15.67 -26.36
N VAL A 60 -6.12 15.57 -26.11
CA VAL A 60 -6.89 16.43 -25.21
C VAL A 60 -7.21 15.62 -23.95
N MET A 61 -6.61 15.97 -22.81
CA MET A 61 -6.84 15.28 -21.53
C MET A 61 -7.72 16.11 -20.62
N LYS A 62 -8.81 15.53 -20.12
CA LYS A 62 -9.73 16.16 -19.17
C LYS A 62 -9.05 16.50 -17.84
N ASP A 63 -8.09 15.66 -17.44
CA ASP A 63 -7.31 15.83 -16.23
C ASP A 63 -5.91 16.33 -16.53
N LYS A 64 -5.44 17.26 -15.70
CA LYS A 64 -4.06 17.72 -15.77
C LYS A 64 -3.09 16.60 -15.44
N CYS A 65 -2.05 16.47 -16.26
CA CYS A 65 -0.96 15.53 -16.01
C CYS A 65 -0.29 15.84 -14.68
N ALA A 66 -0.29 14.86 -13.78
CA ALA A 66 0.38 15.00 -12.48
C ALA A 66 1.91 14.93 -12.61
N LEU A 67 2.40 14.24 -13.65
CA LEU A 67 3.79 13.96 -13.95
C LEU A 67 4.15 14.53 -15.32
N ASP A 68 5.37 15.00 -15.45
CA ASP A 68 5.94 15.44 -16.72
C ASP A 68 6.50 14.20 -17.47
N PRO A 69 6.42 14.14 -18.82
CA PRO A 69 6.94 13.01 -19.59
C PRO A 69 8.44 12.80 -19.37
N ASP A 70 8.87 11.54 -19.35
CA ASP A 70 10.30 11.22 -19.28
C ASP A 70 10.93 11.13 -20.69
N PRO A 71 11.69 12.14 -21.15
CA PRO A 71 12.32 12.10 -22.46
C PRO A 71 13.34 10.96 -22.61
N ALA A 72 13.92 10.45 -21.51
CA ALA A 72 14.85 9.35 -21.57
C ALA A 72 14.16 8.02 -21.92
N VAL A 73 12.89 7.86 -21.53
CA VAL A 73 12.08 6.69 -21.90
C VAL A 73 11.64 6.80 -23.34
N LEU A 74 11.22 8.00 -23.77
CA LEU A 74 10.83 8.26 -25.15
C LEU A 74 11.98 7.98 -26.13
N LYS A 75 13.22 8.38 -25.78
CA LYS A 75 14.43 8.10 -26.57
C LYS A 75 14.80 6.62 -26.67
N ARG A 76 14.26 5.76 -25.80
CA ARG A 76 14.49 4.30 -25.84
C ARG A 76 13.45 3.56 -26.68
N LEU A 77 12.38 4.25 -27.11
CA LEU A 77 11.39 3.65 -27.99
C LEU A 77 11.97 3.54 -29.39
N LEU A 78 11.74 2.39 -30.00
CA LEU A 78 12.06 2.14 -31.40
C LEU A 78 11.08 2.92 -32.27
N SER A 79 11.61 3.69 -33.21
CA SER A 79 10.84 4.35 -34.26
C SER A 79 10.41 3.33 -35.33
N PRO A 80 9.28 3.58 -36.02
CA PRO A 80 8.96 2.83 -37.23
C PRO A 80 10.04 3.07 -38.31
N ALA A 81 10.51 2.01 -38.96
CA ALA A 81 11.31 2.10 -40.18
C ALA A 81 10.42 2.19 -41.43
N ASP A 82 10.96 2.74 -42.52
CA ASP A 82 10.21 3.01 -43.75
C ASP A 82 9.78 1.73 -44.50
N SER A 83 10.50 0.63 -44.29
CA SER A 83 10.26 -0.68 -44.90
C SER A 83 10.25 -1.79 -43.84
N GLU A 84 9.25 -1.77 -42.97
CA GLU A 84 9.08 -2.80 -41.93
C GLU A 84 8.19 -3.94 -42.37
N ASP A 85 8.72 -5.16 -42.26
CA ASP A 85 7.90 -6.36 -42.37
C ASP A 85 6.99 -6.52 -41.14
N GLU A 86 5.89 -7.26 -41.30
CA GLU A 86 4.90 -7.51 -40.25
C GLU A 86 5.50 -8.11 -38.97
N GLU A 87 6.52 -8.96 -39.11
CA GLU A 87 7.21 -9.57 -37.97
C GLU A 87 8.08 -8.55 -37.22
N GLN A 88 8.79 -7.68 -37.95
CA GLN A 88 9.57 -6.57 -37.39
C GLN A 88 8.65 -5.57 -36.68
N ARG A 89 7.47 -5.31 -37.26
CA ARG A 89 6.43 -4.46 -36.66
C ARG A 89 5.94 -5.00 -35.32
N LYS A 90 5.63 -6.30 -35.26
CA LYS A 90 5.22 -6.97 -34.01
C LYS A 90 6.33 -6.94 -32.96
N ALA A 91 7.57 -7.24 -33.35
CA ALA A 91 8.72 -7.19 -32.46
C ALA A 91 8.93 -5.78 -31.88
N ARG A 92 8.85 -4.73 -32.70
CA ARG A 92 8.94 -3.33 -32.25
C ARG A 92 7.86 -3.00 -31.23
N ILE A 93 6.60 -3.33 -31.51
CA ILE A 93 5.48 -3.08 -30.59
C ILE A 93 5.70 -3.79 -29.26
N GLN A 94 6.18 -5.03 -29.29
CA GLN A 94 6.49 -5.78 -28.08
C GLN A 94 7.63 -5.13 -27.28
N ILE A 95 8.73 -4.75 -27.94
CA ILE A 95 9.88 -4.08 -27.30
C ILE A 95 9.45 -2.75 -26.67
N ASN A 96 8.77 -1.88 -27.44
CA ASN A 96 8.26 -0.62 -26.94
C ASN A 96 7.28 -0.82 -25.78
N GLY A 97 6.40 -1.82 -25.89
CA GLY A 97 5.49 -2.21 -24.82
C GLY A 97 6.22 -2.63 -23.54
N MET A 98 7.32 -3.40 -23.65
CA MET A 98 8.15 -3.78 -22.51
C MET A 98 8.85 -2.58 -21.86
N VAL A 99 9.42 -1.68 -22.66
CA VAL A 99 10.07 -0.45 -22.17
C VAL A 99 9.08 0.41 -21.40
N ILE A 100 7.88 0.62 -21.95
CA ILE A 100 6.81 1.41 -21.34
C ILE A 100 6.32 0.75 -20.04
N ARG A 101 6.02 -0.56 -20.06
CA ARG A 101 5.58 -1.30 -18.86
C ARG A 101 6.61 -1.25 -17.76
N LYS A 102 7.90 -1.43 -18.08
CA LYS A 102 9.00 -1.35 -17.11
C LYS A 102 9.08 0.03 -16.46
N HIS A 103 8.94 1.10 -17.26
CA HIS A 103 8.95 2.46 -16.74
C HIS A 103 7.78 2.73 -15.79
N PHE A 104 6.55 2.43 -16.21
CA PHE A 104 5.37 2.65 -15.36
C PHE A 104 5.35 1.74 -14.13
N TYR A 105 5.89 0.52 -14.23
CA TYR A 105 6.09 -0.34 -13.07
C TYR A 105 7.01 0.34 -12.04
N GLN A 106 8.17 0.84 -12.47
CA GLN A 106 9.11 1.55 -11.59
C GLN A 106 8.49 2.80 -10.97
N LEU A 107 7.77 3.61 -11.76
CA LEU A 107 7.06 4.77 -11.23
C LEU A 107 6.00 4.38 -10.20
N THR A 108 5.27 3.28 -10.43
CA THR A 108 4.25 2.79 -9.52
C THR A 108 4.90 2.31 -8.21
N GLN A 109 6.01 1.57 -8.26
CA GLN A 109 6.75 1.15 -7.08
C GLN A 109 7.20 2.37 -6.24
N LEU A 110 7.79 3.38 -6.88
CA LEU A 110 8.20 4.61 -6.21
C LEU A 110 7.00 5.38 -5.63
N PHE A 111 5.88 5.42 -6.33
CA PHE A 111 4.65 6.06 -5.87
C PHE A 111 4.05 5.35 -4.65
N LEU A 112 4.13 4.02 -4.59
CA LEU A 112 3.55 3.21 -3.52
C LEU A 112 4.46 3.07 -2.29
N LEU A 113 5.75 3.40 -2.41
CA LEU A 113 6.73 3.32 -1.33
C LEU A 113 6.26 3.92 0.02
N PRO A 114 5.58 5.09 0.07
CA PRO A 114 5.15 5.67 1.35
C PRO A 114 4.10 4.83 2.10
N PHE A 115 3.47 3.85 1.43
CA PHE A 115 2.54 2.92 2.05
C PHE A 115 3.22 1.71 2.71
N GLU A 116 4.49 1.43 2.41
CA GLU A 116 5.19 0.23 2.89
C GLU A 116 5.19 0.12 4.42
N HIS A 117 5.32 1.25 5.13
CA HIS A 117 5.24 1.31 6.58
C HIS A 117 3.94 0.71 7.16
N TYR A 118 2.82 0.74 6.43
CA TYR A 118 1.56 0.14 6.88
C TYR A 118 1.48 -1.38 6.68
N PHE A 119 2.44 -1.94 5.95
CA PHE A 119 2.55 -3.37 5.66
C PHE A 119 3.69 -4.04 6.43
N GLU A 120 4.52 -3.23 7.09
CA GLU A 120 5.50 -3.66 8.07
C GLU A 120 4.86 -3.70 9.47
N TYR A 121 5.28 -4.65 10.30
CA TYR A 121 4.79 -4.79 11.67
C TYR A 121 5.89 -4.41 12.67
N GLU A 122 5.46 -3.93 13.84
CA GLU A 122 6.31 -3.27 14.85
C GLU A 122 7.60 -4.01 15.24
N THR A 123 7.68 -5.33 15.11
CA THR A 123 8.90 -6.08 15.46
C THR A 123 10.04 -5.87 14.45
N GLU A 124 9.74 -5.52 13.20
CA GLU A 124 10.75 -5.19 12.19
C GLU A 124 11.19 -3.72 12.30
N GLN A 125 10.25 -2.82 12.65
CA GLN A 125 10.54 -1.39 12.81
C GLN A 125 11.27 -1.06 14.12
N ASN A 126 11.02 -1.84 15.17
CA ASN A 126 11.73 -1.74 16.44
C ASN A 126 12.78 -2.84 16.56
N ALA A 127 13.79 -2.82 15.67
CA ALA A 127 14.96 -3.69 15.76
C ALA A 127 15.68 -3.61 17.14
N HIS A 128 15.45 -2.53 17.90
CA HIS A 128 15.94 -2.35 19.28
C HIS A 128 15.29 -3.28 20.31
N LEU A 129 14.17 -3.94 19.99
CA LEU A 129 13.58 -5.02 20.80
C LEU A 129 14.29 -6.37 20.59
N GLY A 130 15.36 -6.39 19.78
CA GLY A 130 16.07 -7.55 19.23
C GLY A 130 16.75 -8.53 20.19
N SER A 131 16.41 -8.54 21.48
CA SER A 131 16.86 -9.59 22.41
C SER A 131 15.85 -9.93 23.50
N ASN A 132 14.93 -9.01 23.83
CA ASN A 132 14.01 -9.14 24.98
C ASN A 132 12.51 -9.20 24.60
N TRP A 133 12.19 -9.34 23.31
CA TRP A 133 10.80 -9.41 22.85
C TRP A 133 10.17 -10.77 23.19
N ASN A 134 9.06 -10.75 23.94
CA ASN A 134 8.32 -11.95 24.33
C ASN A 134 7.06 -12.13 23.44
N PRO A 135 6.97 -13.21 22.63
CA PRO A 135 5.89 -13.42 21.66
C PRO A 135 4.51 -13.62 22.28
N TYR A 136 4.43 -13.96 23.57
CA TYR A 136 3.17 -14.11 24.29
C TYR A 136 2.68 -12.80 24.91
N LEU A 137 3.57 -11.85 25.19
CA LEU A 137 3.21 -10.58 25.81
C LEU A 137 2.92 -9.49 24.78
N VAL A 138 3.73 -9.42 23.74
CA VAL A 138 3.66 -8.39 22.70
C VAL A 138 3.24 -9.06 21.40
N LEU A 139 1.94 -8.96 21.08
CA LEU A 139 1.46 -9.34 19.76
C LEU A 139 1.78 -8.20 18.79
N PRO A 140 2.52 -8.45 17.71
CA PRO A 140 2.75 -7.44 16.70
C PRO A 140 1.40 -7.01 16.11
N SER A 141 1.31 -5.74 15.75
CA SER A 141 0.17 -5.21 15.03
C SER A 141 0.66 -4.45 13.82
N LEU A 142 -0.18 -4.43 12.78
CA LEU A 142 0.05 -3.57 11.62
C LEU A 142 -0.50 -2.17 11.92
N PRO A 143 0.20 -1.12 11.48
CA PRO A 143 -0.30 0.24 11.60
C PRO A 143 -1.67 0.40 10.93
N ARG A 144 -2.57 1.13 11.58
CA ARG A 144 -3.86 1.49 10.99
C ARG A 144 -3.65 2.62 10.00
N PHE A 145 -4.30 2.53 8.84
CA PHE A 145 -4.26 3.60 7.86
C PHE A 145 -5.03 4.82 8.35
N ASP A 146 -4.38 5.98 8.27
CA ASP A 146 -4.96 7.28 8.57
C ASP A 146 -4.58 8.23 7.43
N GLU A 147 -5.57 8.61 6.62
CA GLU A 147 -5.37 9.46 5.44
C GLU A 147 -4.76 10.82 5.81
N ALA A 148 -5.18 11.44 6.92
CA ALA A 148 -4.70 12.75 7.31
C ALA A 148 -3.23 12.70 7.72
N LYS A 149 -2.86 11.70 8.52
CA LYS A 149 -1.46 11.47 8.93
C LYS A 149 -0.59 11.09 7.75
N PHE A 150 -1.09 10.23 6.86
CA PHE A 150 -0.39 9.84 5.65
C PHE A 150 -0.07 11.07 4.78
N LEU A 151 -1.08 11.87 4.43
CA LEU A 151 -0.88 13.05 3.59
C LEU A 151 0.03 14.08 4.26
N ALA A 152 -0.02 14.23 5.58
CA ALA A 152 0.90 15.09 6.33
C ALA A 152 2.35 14.58 6.27
N SER A 153 2.56 13.27 6.48
CA SER A 153 3.87 12.64 6.35
C SER A 153 4.45 12.83 4.95
N VAL A 154 3.66 12.49 3.91
CA VAL A 154 4.12 12.65 2.53
C VAL A 154 4.46 14.11 2.23
N ARG A 155 3.65 15.06 2.72
CA ARG A 155 3.88 16.51 2.55
C ARG A 155 5.18 17.00 3.19
N ASN A 156 5.58 16.43 4.32
CA ASN A 156 6.76 16.83 5.08
C ASN A 156 8.03 16.17 4.54
N HIS A 157 7.92 14.96 3.99
CA HIS A 157 9.05 14.19 3.49
C HIS A 157 9.17 14.21 1.96
N VAL A 158 8.41 15.06 1.23
CA VAL A 158 8.43 15.17 -0.25
C VAL A 158 9.85 15.19 -0.83
N ASP A 159 10.77 15.90 -0.17
CA ASP A 159 12.14 16.09 -0.66
C ASP A 159 13.06 14.90 -0.35
N GLN A 160 12.68 14.04 0.59
CA GLN A 160 13.42 12.85 1.01
C GLN A 160 12.95 11.58 0.30
N PHE A 161 11.73 11.55 -0.23
CA PHE A 161 11.29 10.40 -0.99
C PHE A 161 12.16 10.22 -2.26
N PRO A 162 12.40 8.99 -2.71
CA PRO A 162 13.03 8.69 -3.99
C PRO A 162 12.13 9.05 -5.20
N VAL A 163 11.36 10.14 -5.09
CA VAL A 163 10.58 10.78 -6.15
C VAL A 163 11.53 11.44 -7.17
N LYS A 164 12.85 11.35 -7.00
CA LYS A 164 13.84 11.69 -8.05
C LYS A 164 13.55 10.97 -9.38
N GLY A 165 12.86 9.82 -9.38
CA GLY A 165 12.38 9.14 -10.59
C GLY A 165 11.03 9.65 -11.14
N LEU A 166 10.22 10.31 -10.32
CA LEU A 166 8.96 10.93 -10.71
C LEU A 166 9.24 12.36 -11.18
N LYS A 167 9.32 12.55 -12.49
CA LYS A 167 9.58 13.86 -13.09
C LYS A 167 8.39 14.79 -12.83
N ILE A 168 8.51 15.58 -11.77
CA ILE A 168 7.55 16.64 -11.45
C ILE A 168 8.34 17.93 -11.28
N ASN A 169 7.95 18.96 -12.03
CA ASN A 169 8.46 20.32 -11.88
C ASN A 169 8.61 20.69 -10.39
N ALA A 170 9.82 21.05 -9.97
CA ALA A 170 10.19 21.28 -8.58
C ALA A 170 9.29 22.32 -7.88
N ILE A 171 8.86 23.36 -8.60
CA ILE A 171 8.04 24.45 -8.06
C ILE A 171 6.63 23.96 -7.68
N GLN A 172 6.07 23.04 -8.46
CA GLN A 172 4.70 22.52 -8.26
C GLN A 172 4.68 21.10 -7.67
N ARG A 173 5.85 20.51 -7.41
CA ARG A 173 6.02 19.11 -7.01
C ARG A 173 5.11 18.73 -5.85
N LYS A 174 5.18 19.50 -4.77
CA LYS A 174 4.38 19.28 -3.56
C LYS A 174 2.88 19.28 -3.88
N LYS A 175 2.39 20.29 -4.61
CA LYS A 175 0.96 20.42 -4.94
C LYS A 175 0.48 19.29 -5.86
N ARG A 176 1.22 19.00 -6.94
CA ARG A 176 0.85 17.94 -7.91
C ARG A 176 0.89 16.56 -7.28
N LEU A 177 1.92 16.26 -6.49
CA LEU A 177 2.07 14.99 -5.79
C LEU A 177 0.96 14.79 -4.75
N MET A 178 0.63 15.82 -3.96
CA MET A 178 -0.48 15.74 -3.01
C MET A 178 -1.82 15.50 -3.73
N GLY A 179 -2.07 16.20 -4.84
CA GLY A 179 -3.27 15.96 -5.65
C GLY A 179 -3.32 14.56 -6.26
N LEU A 180 -2.16 13.96 -6.58
CA LEU A 180 -2.08 12.59 -7.06
C LEU A 180 -2.44 11.58 -5.96
N TYR A 181 -1.85 11.70 -4.77
CA TYR A 181 -2.20 10.83 -3.63
C TYR A 181 -3.67 10.98 -3.24
N GLN A 182 -4.21 12.19 -3.15
CA GLN A 182 -5.62 12.40 -2.83
C GLN A 182 -6.57 11.74 -3.84
N ARG A 183 -6.25 11.82 -5.14
CA ARG A 183 -7.03 11.14 -6.18
C ARG A 183 -6.90 9.62 -6.10
N PHE A 184 -5.70 9.12 -5.80
CA PHE A 184 -5.48 7.68 -5.62
C PHE A 184 -6.27 7.14 -4.43
N LEU A 185 -6.21 7.80 -3.27
CA LEU A 185 -6.92 7.39 -2.06
C LEU A 185 -8.44 7.37 -2.23
N ARG A 186 -8.98 8.33 -3.00
CA ARG A 186 -10.41 8.38 -3.36
C ARG A 186 -10.77 7.48 -4.55
N GLY A 187 -9.78 6.90 -5.20
CA GLY A 187 -9.95 6.05 -6.36
C GLY A 187 -10.56 4.70 -5.97
N PRO A 188 -11.29 4.05 -6.89
CA PRO A 188 -11.92 2.76 -6.62
C PRO A 188 -10.90 1.64 -6.35
N ASN A 189 -9.65 1.83 -6.77
CA ASN A 189 -8.59 0.81 -6.68
C ASN A 189 -7.87 0.82 -5.33
N PHE A 190 -7.91 1.90 -4.56
CA PHE A 190 -7.09 2.02 -3.36
C PHE A 190 -7.50 1.05 -2.27
N ILE A 191 -8.79 1.04 -1.89
CA ILE A 191 -9.26 0.19 -0.79
C ILE A 191 -9.03 -1.30 -1.08
N PRO A 192 -9.41 -1.85 -2.25
CA PRO A 192 -9.15 -3.26 -2.55
C PRO A 192 -7.65 -3.60 -2.55
N TRP A 193 -6.82 -2.74 -3.16
CA TRP A 193 -5.37 -2.93 -3.18
C TRP A 193 -4.77 -2.89 -1.76
N PHE A 194 -5.13 -1.89 -0.96
CA PHE A 194 -4.59 -1.70 0.38
C PHE A 194 -5.00 -2.84 1.31
N SER A 195 -6.26 -3.27 1.27
CA SER A 195 -6.74 -4.44 2.03
C SER A 195 -5.99 -5.71 1.65
N HIS A 196 -5.80 -5.94 0.34
CA HIS A 196 -5.04 -7.10 -0.14
C HIS A 196 -3.59 -7.09 0.37
N GLN A 197 -2.90 -5.95 0.29
CA GLN A 197 -1.54 -5.80 0.83
C GLN A 197 -1.49 -6.00 2.34
N GLN A 198 -2.48 -5.48 3.09
CA GLN A 198 -2.58 -5.72 4.52
C GLN A 198 -2.81 -7.20 4.85
N ASP A 199 -3.58 -7.93 4.06
CA ASP A 199 -3.80 -9.36 4.30
C ASP A 199 -2.53 -10.18 4.05
N ILE A 200 -1.77 -9.85 2.99
CA ILE A 200 -0.44 -10.43 2.76
C ILE A 200 0.48 -10.12 3.95
N ALA A 201 0.51 -8.87 4.42
CA ALA A 201 1.31 -8.47 5.57
C ALA A 201 0.92 -9.22 6.86
N LYS A 202 -0.38 -9.42 7.12
CA LYS A 202 -0.86 -10.22 8.27
C LYS A 202 -0.39 -11.66 8.18
N VAL A 203 -0.39 -12.26 6.99
CA VAL A 203 0.10 -13.63 6.78
C VAL A 203 1.60 -13.71 7.05
N ARG A 204 2.39 -12.78 6.48
CA ARG A 204 3.85 -12.71 6.72
C ARG A 204 4.16 -12.52 8.20
N MET A 205 3.47 -11.60 8.87
CA MET A 205 3.58 -11.37 10.30
C MET A 205 3.29 -12.64 11.10
N LYS A 206 2.19 -13.35 10.81
CA LYS A 206 1.87 -14.63 11.48
C LYS A 206 2.93 -15.70 11.25
N GLN A 207 3.47 -15.81 10.04
CA GLN A 207 4.54 -16.75 9.69
C GLN A 207 5.83 -16.42 10.44
N HIS A 208 6.21 -15.14 10.50
CA HIS A 208 7.36 -14.69 11.28
C HIS A 208 7.18 -15.00 12.76
N MET A 209 6.02 -14.68 13.34
CA MET A 209 5.67 -14.99 14.74
C MET A 209 5.80 -16.48 15.05
N ARG A 210 5.23 -17.32 14.18
CA ARG A 210 5.37 -18.78 14.27
C ARG A 210 6.85 -19.18 14.26
N SER A 211 7.63 -18.71 13.28
CA SER A 211 9.04 -19.04 13.15
C SER A 211 9.84 -18.68 14.41
N ARG A 212 9.58 -17.48 14.96
CA ARG A 212 10.23 -17.03 16.21
C ARG A 212 9.85 -17.90 17.40
N LEU A 213 8.58 -18.29 17.53
CA LEU A 213 8.14 -19.21 18.58
C LEU A 213 8.85 -20.57 18.50
N CYS A 214 9.01 -21.12 17.29
CA CYS A 214 9.72 -22.40 17.11
C CYS A 214 11.24 -22.28 17.35
N GLN A 215 11.83 -21.10 17.16
CA GLN A 215 13.25 -20.84 17.42
C GLN A 215 13.58 -20.58 18.88
N LEU A 216 12.60 -20.12 19.68
CA LEU A 216 12.78 -19.95 21.11
C LEU A 216 12.83 -21.32 21.77
N LYS A 217 13.95 -21.64 22.42
CA LYS A 217 14.14 -22.89 23.15
C LYS A 217 14.73 -22.59 24.53
N GLY A 218 14.33 -23.39 25.52
CA GLY A 218 14.92 -23.47 26.87
C GLY A 218 15.56 -22.16 27.37
N ASP A 219 16.88 -22.07 27.29
CA ASP A 219 17.69 -20.95 27.82
C ASP A 219 17.40 -19.58 27.18
N LEU A 220 17.02 -19.53 25.91
CA LEU A 220 16.59 -18.29 25.24
C LEU A 220 15.24 -17.83 25.79
N PHE A 221 14.30 -18.76 25.95
CA PHE A 221 12.98 -18.47 26.51
C PHE A 221 13.07 -18.11 28.00
N LEU A 222 13.92 -18.80 28.77
CA LEU A 222 14.22 -18.48 30.16
C LEU A 222 14.73 -17.04 30.29
N ARG A 223 15.71 -16.61 29.48
CA ARG A 223 16.18 -15.21 29.50
C ARG A 223 15.06 -14.17 29.30
N LEU A 224 14.07 -14.48 28.46
CA LEU A 224 12.92 -13.61 28.24
C LEU A 224 11.94 -13.56 29.43
N VAL A 225 11.91 -14.60 30.25
CA VAL A 225 10.96 -14.74 31.36
C VAL A 225 11.60 -14.48 32.74
N CYS A 226 12.88 -14.75 32.93
CA CYS A 226 13.58 -14.62 34.22
C CYS A 226 13.63 -13.17 34.73
N HIS A 227 13.55 -12.18 33.84
CA HIS A 227 13.53 -10.75 34.22
C HIS A 227 12.12 -10.16 34.39
N VAL A 228 11.05 -10.95 34.23
CA VAL A 228 9.67 -10.47 34.42
C VAL A 228 9.08 -10.94 35.75
N SER A 229 8.36 -10.03 36.42
CA SER A 229 7.64 -10.30 37.68
C SER A 229 6.79 -11.59 37.60
N LEU A 230 6.60 -12.31 38.72
CA LEU A 230 5.75 -13.52 38.79
C LEU A 230 4.35 -13.32 38.17
N ARG A 231 3.75 -12.13 38.31
CA ARG A 231 2.47 -11.78 37.68
C ARG A 231 2.53 -11.87 36.15
N LYS A 232 3.60 -11.34 35.54
CA LYS A 232 3.84 -11.38 34.09
C LYS A 232 4.16 -12.81 33.63
N ALA A 233 4.96 -13.58 34.37
CA ALA A 233 5.23 -14.98 34.06
C ALA A 233 3.95 -15.84 34.05
N ARG A 234 3.03 -15.64 35.01
CA ARG A 234 1.70 -16.26 35.00
C ARG A 234 0.87 -15.86 33.78
N LEU A 235 0.91 -14.58 33.41
CA LEU A 235 0.21 -14.07 32.22
C LEU A 235 0.76 -14.69 30.92
N VAL A 236 2.10 -14.83 30.81
CA VAL A 236 2.75 -15.53 29.68
C VAL A 236 2.22 -16.96 29.59
N ARG A 237 2.21 -17.69 30.71
CA ARG A 237 1.71 -19.07 30.77
C ARG A 237 0.26 -19.17 30.32
N GLU A 238 -0.61 -18.32 30.83
CA GLU A 238 -2.03 -18.30 30.46
C GLU A 238 -2.22 -18.03 28.96
N ARG A 239 -1.49 -17.05 28.41
CA ARG A 239 -1.56 -16.73 26.99
C ARG A 239 -0.97 -17.83 26.10
N ALA A 240 0.12 -18.45 26.53
CA ALA A 240 0.72 -19.60 25.86
C ALA A 240 -0.24 -20.79 25.82
N GLN A 241 -0.94 -21.08 26.92
CA GLN A 241 -1.94 -22.14 26.99
C GLN A 241 -3.11 -21.87 26.03
N ARG A 242 -3.69 -20.66 26.08
CA ARG A 242 -4.77 -20.28 25.15
C ARG A 242 -4.33 -20.40 23.69
N TYR A 243 -3.09 -20.03 23.40
CA TYR A 243 -2.55 -20.15 22.05
C TYR A 243 -2.36 -21.61 21.64
N TYR A 244 -1.82 -22.46 22.52
CA TYR A 244 -1.72 -23.90 22.32
C TYR A 244 -3.08 -24.52 21.99
N ASP A 245 -4.11 -24.24 22.81
CA ASP A 245 -5.47 -24.76 22.61
C ASP A 245 -6.04 -24.29 21.26
N SER A 246 -5.79 -23.03 20.89
CA SER A 246 -6.23 -22.47 19.60
C SER A 246 -5.54 -23.09 18.39
N VAL A 247 -4.29 -23.54 18.52
CA VAL A 247 -3.54 -24.21 17.45
C VAL A 247 -3.98 -25.66 17.35
N LYS A 248 -4.18 -26.33 18.49
CA LYS A 248 -4.65 -27.72 18.58
C LYS A 248 -6.06 -27.90 18.01
N ALA A 249 -6.92 -26.89 18.15
CA ALA A 249 -8.27 -26.89 17.59
C ALA A 249 -8.33 -26.66 16.06
N ARG A 250 -7.20 -26.38 15.38
CA ARG A 250 -7.20 -26.18 13.92
C ARG A 250 -7.35 -27.52 13.18
N PRO A 251 -8.01 -27.53 12.02
CA PRO A 251 -8.22 -28.77 11.24
C PRO A 251 -6.90 -29.41 10.77
N VAL A 252 -5.86 -28.59 10.54
CA VAL A 252 -4.49 -29.07 10.29
C VAL A 252 -3.61 -28.59 11.44
N ALA A 253 -3.20 -29.53 12.29
CA ALA A 253 -2.38 -29.25 13.46
C ALA A 253 -0.91 -29.06 13.06
N ASP A 254 -0.35 -27.92 13.43
CA ASP A 254 1.06 -27.59 13.26
C ASP A 254 1.86 -28.21 14.41
N LYS A 255 2.33 -29.45 14.21
CA LYS A 255 3.00 -30.25 15.26
C LYS A 255 4.24 -29.55 15.81
N GLU A 256 5.08 -29.01 14.93
CA GLU A 256 6.31 -28.31 15.32
C GLU A 256 6.02 -27.10 16.22
N LEU A 257 4.96 -26.34 15.89
CA LEU A 257 4.54 -25.20 16.72
C LEU A 257 3.97 -25.67 18.06
N LEU A 258 3.17 -26.74 18.07
CA LEU A 258 2.60 -27.29 19.30
C LEU A 258 3.69 -27.79 20.25
N ASP A 259 4.69 -28.50 19.73
CA ASP A 259 5.83 -29.00 20.51
C ASP A 259 6.62 -27.84 21.11
N ALA A 260 6.93 -26.81 20.32
CA ALA A 260 7.63 -25.62 20.81
C ALA A 260 6.85 -24.89 21.92
N ILE A 261 5.53 -24.73 21.77
CA ILE A 261 4.70 -24.10 22.82
C ILE A 261 4.64 -25.00 24.06
N GLN A 262 4.56 -26.32 23.89
CA GLN A 262 4.55 -27.27 25.00
C GLN A 262 5.86 -27.19 25.82
N ASP A 263 7.00 -27.09 25.14
CA ASP A 263 8.30 -26.90 25.79
C ASP A 263 8.35 -25.59 26.60
N HIS A 264 7.80 -24.50 26.06
CA HIS A 264 7.67 -23.24 26.79
C HIS A 264 6.78 -23.38 28.03
N LEU A 265 5.65 -24.07 27.93
CA LEU A 265 4.75 -24.31 29.06
C LEU A 265 5.42 -25.14 30.16
N ASN A 266 6.13 -26.21 29.79
CA ASN A 266 6.89 -27.03 30.74
C ASN A 266 7.97 -26.21 31.46
N THR A 267 8.64 -25.32 30.73
CA THR A 267 9.64 -24.39 31.28
C THR A 267 9.02 -23.37 32.24
N LEU A 268 7.81 -22.88 31.97
CA LEU A 268 7.10 -21.96 32.88
C LEU A 268 6.62 -22.68 34.14
N ASP A 269 6.17 -23.94 33.99
CA ASP A 269 5.64 -24.73 35.10
C ASP A 269 6.73 -25.16 36.10
N SER A 270 7.98 -25.32 35.64
CA SER A 270 9.12 -25.54 36.53
C SER A 270 9.55 -24.28 37.28
N LEU A 271 9.37 -23.10 36.69
CA LEU A 271 9.72 -21.81 37.30
C LEU A 271 8.64 -21.25 38.23
N LEU A 272 7.37 -21.49 37.94
CA LEU A 272 6.26 -20.93 38.69
C LEU A 272 6.00 -21.78 39.94
N PRO A 273 5.97 -21.19 41.15
CA PRO A 273 5.60 -21.94 42.35
C PRO A 273 4.17 -22.48 42.19
N PRO A 274 3.88 -23.69 42.71
CA PRO A 274 2.55 -24.26 42.65
C PRO A 274 1.57 -23.24 43.24
N THR A 275 0.46 -23.02 42.53
CA THR A 275 -0.59 -22.14 43.05
C THR A 275 -1.11 -22.76 44.34
N SER A 276 -0.60 -22.28 45.48
CA SER A 276 -1.21 -22.50 46.79
C SER A 276 -2.68 -22.18 46.60
N LYS A 277 -3.52 -23.22 46.76
CA LYS A 277 -4.96 -23.06 46.89
C LYS A 277 -5.16 -21.94 47.89
N ALA A 278 -5.89 -20.90 47.48
CA ALA A 278 -6.21 -19.76 48.32
C ALA A 278 -6.54 -20.25 49.74
N PRO A 279 -5.95 -19.69 50.81
CA PRO A 279 -6.37 -20.04 52.15
C PRO A 279 -7.86 -19.75 52.23
N THR A 280 -8.65 -20.81 52.44
CA THR A 280 -10.07 -20.72 52.72
C THR A 280 -10.23 -19.76 53.88
N ARG A 281 -10.63 -18.52 53.56
CA ARG A 281 -11.00 -17.50 54.53
C ARG A 281 -12.00 -18.16 55.49
N PRO A 282 -11.70 -18.25 56.80
CA PRO A 282 -12.63 -18.86 57.73
C PRO A 282 -13.94 -18.07 57.66
N LYS A 283 -15.04 -18.78 57.41
CA LYS A 283 -16.39 -18.23 57.49
C LYS A 283 -16.59 -17.74 58.92
N ASN A 284 -16.46 -16.44 59.13
CA ASN A 284 -16.75 -15.84 60.41
C ASN A 284 -18.28 -15.85 60.60
N LYS A 285 -18.76 -16.90 61.28
CA LYS A 285 -20.10 -16.92 61.87
C LYS A 285 -20.01 -16.13 63.18
N ASN A 286 -20.43 -14.86 63.18
CA ASN A 286 -21.13 -14.28 64.33
C ASN A 286 -21.88 -13.01 63.88
N THR A 287 -23.19 -13.09 63.65
CA THR A 287 -24.30 -12.97 64.61
C THR A 287 -24.47 -11.55 65.17
N GLN A 288 -25.60 -10.94 64.78
CA GLN A 288 -26.40 -9.90 65.46
C GLN A 288 -25.83 -8.46 65.59
N ARG A 289 -26.43 -7.55 64.80
CA ARG A 289 -26.83 -6.22 65.29
C ARG A 289 -28.37 -6.12 65.22
N PRO A 290 -29.06 -5.75 66.30
CA PRO A 290 -30.49 -5.46 66.22
C PRO A 290 -30.69 -4.03 65.72
N TYR A 291 -31.70 -3.87 64.86
CA TYR A 291 -32.34 -2.61 64.55
C TYR A 291 -33.29 -2.22 65.69
N SER A 292 -33.15 -0.99 66.20
CA SER A 292 -34.13 -0.13 66.90
C SER A 292 -33.32 1.09 67.38
N ARG A 293 -33.70 2.36 67.23
CA ARG A 293 -34.97 3.02 66.92
C ARG A 293 -34.63 4.42 66.41
#